data_AF-A0A350YGB4-F1
#
_entry.id   AF-A0A350YGB4-F1
#
_cell.length_a   1.000
_cell.length_b   1.000
_cell.length_c   1.000
_cell.angle_alpha   90.00
_cell.angle_beta   90.00
_cell.angle_gamma   90.00
#
_symmetry.space_group_name_H-M   'P 1'
#
loop_
_entity.id
_entity.type
_entity.pdbx_description
1 polymer ?
#
loop_
_entity_poly.entity_id
_entity_poly.type
_entity_poly.pdbx_seq_one_letter_code
_entity_poly.pdbx_strand_id
1 'polypeptide(L)'
;MNETEVIEICREAIVVMLKVVGPVLLVGLVVGVIVSLIQTVTQIQEMTLSFIPKMVLIFAVTIWLLPYMMSTLGGFTKTLTDRIVQVGQSG
;
A
#
# COMPACT_ATOMS: atom_id res chain seq x y z
N MET A 1 25.99 15.72 0.29
CA MET A 1 25.05 14.83 0.99
C MET A 1 25.60 14.55 2.37
N ASN A 2 24.90 14.99 3.42
CA ASN A 2 25.28 14.75 4.81
C ASN A 2 24.62 13.45 5.31
N GLU A 3 25.20 12.78 6.31
CA GLU A 3 24.66 11.53 6.89
C GLU A 3 23.22 11.71 7.39
N THR A 4 22.91 12.89 7.94
CA THR A 4 21.55 13.26 8.39
C THR A 4 20.53 13.27 7.25
N GLU A 5 20.93 13.69 6.06
CA GLU A 5 20.06 13.81 4.89
C GLU A 5 19.65 12.43 4.37
N VAL A 6 20.58 11.46 4.41
CA VAL A 6 20.31 10.06 4.06
C VAL A 6 19.31 9.45 5.05
N ILE A 7 19.47 9.69 6.34
CA ILE A 7 18.55 9.20 7.38
C ILE A 7 17.14 9.77 7.19
N GLU A 8 17.04 11.05 6.83
CA GLU A 8 15.76 11.71 6.59
C GLU A 8 15.02 11.12 5.37
N ILE A 9 15.74 10.86 4.28
CA ILE A 9 15.18 10.19 3.09
C ILE A 9 14.69 8.78 3.43
N CYS A 10 15.46 8.01 4.21
CA CYS A 10 15.06 6.67 4.66
C CYS A 10 13.77 6.72 5.51
N ARG A 11 13.68 7.68 6.44
CA ARG A 11 12.47 7.87 7.26
C ARG A 11 11.26 8.23 6.38
N GLU A 12 11.44 9.14 5.43
CA GLU A 12 10.39 9.55 4.50
C GLU A 12 9.91 8.37 3.64
N ALA A 13 10.83 7.55 3.13
CA ALA A 13 10.53 6.34 2.39
C ALA A 13 9.67 5.34 3.20
N ILE A 14 10.00 5.12 4.48
CA ILE A 14 9.22 4.25 5.37
C ILE A 14 7.80 4.81 5.57
N VAL A 15 7.68 6.12 5.79
CA VAL A 15 6.36 6.77 5.96
C VAL A 15 5.53 6.66 4.69
N VAL A 16 6.13 6.85 3.52
CA VAL A 16 5.46 6.68 2.21
C VAL A 16 5.00 5.23 2.03
N MET A 17 5.86 4.26 2.34
CA MET A 17 5.51 2.84 2.31
C MET A 17 4.31 2.54 3.22
N LEU A 18 4.32 3.02 4.45
CA LEU A 18 3.20 2.85 5.39
C LEU A 18 1.91 3.49 4.87
N LYS A 19 1.99 4.68 4.25
CA LYS A 19 0.82 5.35 3.66
C LYS A 19 0.23 4.59 2.47
N VAL A 20 1.08 3.93 1.67
CA VAL A 20 0.68 3.14 0.50
C VAL A 20 0.06 1.82 0.92
N VAL A 21 0.71 1.09 1.84
CA VAL A 21 0.32 -0.27 2.23
C VAL A 21 -0.75 -0.27 3.32
N GLY A 22 -0.78 0.74 4.19
CA GLY A 22 -1.73 0.87 5.30
C GLY A 22 -3.21 0.71 4.93
N PRO A 23 -3.75 1.48 3.97
CA PRO A 23 -5.17 1.35 3.60
C PRO A 23 -5.48 -0.01 2.97
N VAL A 24 -4.57 -0.57 2.17
CA VAL A 24 -4.74 -1.90 1.56
C VAL A 24 -4.82 -2.98 2.64
N LEU A 25 -3.95 -2.94 3.64
CA LEU A 25 -3.96 -3.88 4.76
C LEU A 25 -5.23 -3.77 5.60
N LEU A 26 -5.66 -2.55 5.91
CA LEU A 26 -6.87 -2.32 6.72
C LEU A 26 -8.10 -2.87 6.01
N VAL A 27 -8.25 -2.59 4.71
CA VAL A 27 -9.38 -3.12 3.95
C VAL A 27 -9.28 -4.64 3.79
N GLY A 28 -8.08 -5.16 3.52
CA GLY A 28 -7.84 -6.61 3.45
C GLY A 28 -8.21 -7.34 4.75
N LEU A 29 -7.92 -6.72 5.90
CA LEU A 29 -8.31 -7.23 7.22
C LEU A 29 -9.82 -7.24 7.39
N VAL A 30 -10.50 -6.12 7.12
CA VAL A 30 -11.97 -6.01 7.26
C VAL A 30 -12.68 -7.01 6.35
N VAL A 31 -12.29 -7.06 5.07
CA VAL A 31 -12.84 -8.02 4.09
C VAL A 31 -12.56 -9.45 4.51
N GLY A 32 -11.32 -9.74 4.94
CA GLY A 32 -10.94 -11.07 5.40
C GLY A 32 -11.79 -11.56 6.57
N VAL A 33 -12.04 -10.68 7.55
CA VAL A 33 -12.90 -10.98 8.71
C VAL A 33 -14.33 -11.22 8.25
N ILE A 34 -14.93 -10.33 7.47
CA ILE A 34 -16.32 -10.46 6.99
C ILE A 34 -16.51 -11.78 6.24
N VAL A 35 -15.61 -12.10 5.31
CA VAL A 35 -15.72 -13.33 4.51
C VAL A 35 -15.54 -14.57 5.40
N SER A 36 -14.58 -14.56 6.33
CA SER A 36 -14.37 -15.68 7.26
C SER A 36 -15.58 -15.94 8.16
N LEU A 37 -16.28 -14.87 8.55
CA LEU A 37 -17.47 -14.96 9.39
C LEU A 37 -18.67 -15.51 8.60
N ILE A 38 -18.86 -15.05 7.36
CA ILE A 38 -19.89 -15.60 6.46
C ILE A 38 -19.63 -17.08 6.18
N GLN A 39 -18.37 -17.45 5.91
CA GLN A 39 -17.96 -18.83 5.69
C GLN A 39 -18.28 -19.72 6.89
N THR A 40 -18.03 -19.21 8.11
CA THR A 40 -18.31 -19.92 9.36
C THR A 40 -19.82 -20.10 9.59
N VAL A 41 -20.61 -19.03 9.38
CA VAL A 41 -22.06 -19.05 9.65
C VAL A 41 -22.83 -19.90 8.64
N THR A 42 -22.43 -19.92 7.37
CA THR A 42 -23.09 -20.74 6.33
C THR A 42 -22.55 -22.17 6.25
N GLN A 43 -21.58 -22.54 7.09
CA GLN A 43 -20.94 -23.86 7.11
C GLN A 43 -20.31 -24.28 5.75
N ILE A 44 -19.95 -23.31 4.89
CA ILE A 44 -19.31 -23.58 3.60
C ILE A 44 -17.83 -23.88 3.84
N GLN A 45 -17.45 -25.16 3.84
CA GLN A 45 -16.06 -25.61 4.01
C GLN A 45 -15.36 -25.96 2.69
N GLU A 46 -16.01 -25.69 1.56
CA GLU A 46 -15.40 -25.84 0.24
C GLU A 46 -14.30 -24.78 0.04
N MET A 47 -13.03 -25.22 0.00
CA MET A 47 -11.88 -24.33 -0.12
C MET A 47 -11.92 -23.46 -1.38
N THR A 48 -12.47 -23.96 -2.49
CA THR A 48 -12.56 -23.20 -3.75
C THR A 48 -13.63 -22.11 -3.71
N LEU A 49 -14.82 -22.42 -3.16
CA LEU A 49 -15.96 -21.50 -3.14
C LEU A 49 -15.77 -20.34 -2.14
N SER A 50 -15.04 -20.58 -1.05
CA SER A 50 -14.68 -19.53 -0.07
C SER A 50 -13.54 -18.62 -0.53
N PHE A 51 -12.67 -19.11 -1.42
CA PHE A 51 -11.50 -18.37 -1.88
C PHE A 51 -11.85 -17.31 -2.94
N ILE A 52 -12.77 -17.62 -3.86
CA ILE A 52 -13.11 -16.74 -4.99
C ILE A 52 -13.69 -15.39 -4.52
N PRO A 53 -14.71 -15.32 -3.64
CA PRO A 53 -15.28 -14.05 -3.19
C PRO A 53 -14.24 -13.16 -2.52
N LYS A 54 -13.37 -13.73 -1.69
CA LYS A 54 -12.30 -13.00 -1.00
C LYS A 54 -11.30 -12.38 -1.99
N MET A 55 -10.88 -13.14 -3.00
CA MET A 55 -9.96 -12.66 -4.03
C MET A 55 -10.55 -11.50 -4.84
N VAL A 56 -11.81 -11.63 -5.29
CA VAL A 56 -12.49 -10.59 -6.07
C VAL A 56 -12.60 -9.29 -5.25
N LEU A 57 -12.95 -9.38 -3.97
CA LEU A 57 -13.06 -8.22 -3.09
C LEU A 57 -11.71 -7.53 -2.88
N ILE A 58 -10.64 -8.28 -2.60
CA ILE A 58 -9.29 -7.71 -2.46
C ILE A 58 -8.84 -7.05 -3.76
N PHE A 59 -9.12 -7.68 -4.91
CA PHE A 59 -8.75 -7.16 -6.22
C PHE A 59 -9.48 -5.85 -6.53
N ALA A 60 -10.80 -5.79 -6.29
CA ALA A 60 -11.61 -4.59 -6.48
C ALA A 60 -11.12 -3.42 -5.60
N VAL A 61 -10.85 -3.70 -4.33
CA VAL A 61 -10.30 -2.72 -3.38
C VAL A 61 -8.94 -2.21 -3.84
N THR A 62 -8.07 -3.10 -4.32
CA THR A 62 -6.72 -2.72 -4.79
C THR A 62 -6.79 -1.82 -6.01
N ILE A 63 -7.67 -2.13 -6.97
CA ILE A 63 -7.92 -1.26 -8.14
C ILE A 63 -8.44 0.10 -7.71
N TRP A 64 -9.31 0.15 -6.70
CA TRP A 64 -9.86 1.40 -6.21
C TRP A 64 -8.82 2.26 -5.46
N LEU A 65 -7.88 1.62 -4.75
CA LEU A 65 -6.77 2.30 -4.06
C LEU A 65 -5.58 2.65 -4.97
N LEU A 66 -5.51 2.06 -6.17
CA LEU A 66 -4.45 2.29 -7.15
C LEU A 66 -4.14 3.79 -7.41
N PRO A 67 -5.12 4.68 -7.71
CA PRO A 67 -4.83 6.10 -7.95
C PRO A 67 -4.20 6.79 -6.73
N TYR A 68 -4.62 6.41 -5.52
CA TYR A 68 -4.06 6.95 -4.28
C TYR A 68 -2.60 6.51 -4.07
N MET A 69 -2.30 5.22 -4.32
CA MET A 69 -0.93 4.70 -4.25
C MET A 69 -0.03 5.39 -5.27
N MET A 70 -0.52 5.59 -6.50
CA MET A 70 0.21 6.27 -7.57
C MET A 70 0.47 7.74 -7.24
N SER A 71 -0.50 8.46 -6.67
CA SER A 71 -0.31 9.84 -6.22
C SER A 71 0.74 9.95 -5.10
N THR A 72 0.69 9.03 -4.14
CA THR A 72 1.62 9.02 -2.99
C THR A 72 3.04 8.70 -3.43
N LEU A 73 3.23 7.66 -4.25
CA LEU A 73 4.54 7.28 -4.79
C LEU A 73 5.07 8.34 -5.76
N GLY A 74 4.23 8.87 -6.65
CA GLY A 74 4.62 9.91 -7.58
C GLY A 74 5.10 11.19 -6.88
N GLY A 75 4.44 11.59 -5.79
CA GLY A 75 4.87 12.72 -4.96
C GLY A 75 6.24 12.48 -4.31
N PHE A 76 6.49 11.28 -3.81
CA PHE A 76 7.79 10.90 -3.26
C PHE A 76 8.88 10.87 -4.33
N THR A 77 8.61 10.29 -5.50
CA THR A 77 9.55 10.28 -6.63
C THR A 77 9.93 11.69 -7.06
N LYS A 78 8.95 12.60 -7.16
CA LYS A 78 9.23 14.01 -7.49
C LYS A 78 10.16 14.66 -6.45
N THR A 79 9.87 14.44 -5.17
CA THR A 79 10.71 14.94 -4.05
C THR A 79 12.14 14.40 -4.15
N LEU A 80 12.32 13.12 -4.48
CA LEU A 80 13.64 12.54 -4.70
C LEU A 80 14.36 13.16 -5.91
N THR A 81 13.66 13.33 -7.04
CA THR A 81 14.23 13.94 -8.24
C THR A 81 14.68 15.38 -7.98
N ASP A 82 13.87 16.16 -7.27
CA ASP A 82 14.20 17.55 -6.91
C ASP A 82 15.48 17.59 -6.04
N ARG A 83 15.60 16.68 -5.05
CA ARG A 83 16.82 16.55 -4.23
C ARG A 83 18.05 16.14 -5.04
N ILE A 84 17.92 15.22 -6.00
CA ILE A 84 19.02 14.78 -6.87
C ILE A 84 19.52 15.95 -7.73
N VAL A 85 18.61 16.73 -8.33
CA VAL A 85 18.96 17.90 -9.15
C VAL A 85 19.68 18.95 -8.32
N GLN A 86 19.23 19.19 -7.09
CA GLN A 86 19.86 20.15 -6.17
C GLN A 86 21.31 19.76 -5.84
N VAL A 87 21.58 18.48 -5.59
CA VAL A 87 22.96 17.98 -5.38
C VAL A 87 23.81 18.20 -6.63
N GLY A 88 23.25 17.94 -7.82
CA GLY A 88 23.96 18.13 -9.10
C GLY A 88 24.28 19.59 -9.46
N GLN A 89 23.51 20.56 -8.98
CA GLN A 89 23.78 21.99 -9.20
C GLN A 89 24.79 22.59 -8.20
N SER A 90 25.12 21.85 -7.14
CA SER A 90 26.07 22.27 -6.09
C SER A 90 27.51 21.78 -6.31
N GLY A 91 27.78 21.13 -7.46
CA GLY A 91 29.09 20.63 -7.88
C GLY A 91 29.68 21.41 -9.04
#